data_AF-A0A9P7UM41-F1
#
_entry.id   AF-A0A9P7UM41-F1
#
_cell.length_a   1.000
_cell.length_b   1.000
_cell.length_c   1.000
_cell.angle_alpha   90.00
_cell.angle_beta   90.00
_cell.angle_gamma   90.00
#
_symmetry.space_group_name_H-M   'P 1'
#
loop_
_entity.id
_entity.type
_entity.pdbx_description
1 polymer ?
#
loop_
_entity_poly.entity_id
_entity_poly.type
_entity_poly.pdbx_seq_one_letter_code
_entity_poly.pdbx_strand_id
1 'polypeptide(L)'
;MTTENSSAGDAPASTPRATGQKSHELLTCTIKAPIFSYTHLELISESPTTQEALELDNLQVRSYCNAALAQFLGATGSAIPIDILKVEGAKCWLRVPRQDLSPFAAAITAWAGVSDQGSRRVLRVKQCSDYLGAIVGTDGQDKLWSS
;
A
#
# COMPACT_ATOMS: atom_id res chain seq x y z
N MET A 1 59.04 24.13 59.59
CA MET A 1 58.35 23.13 60.43
C MET A 1 58.18 21.89 59.57
N THR A 2 58.96 20.86 59.85
CA THR A 2 58.95 19.55 59.21
C THR A 2 57.66 18.79 59.53
N THR A 3 57.16 18.00 58.57
CA THR A 3 56.73 16.61 58.79
C THR A 3 56.54 15.92 57.44
N GLU A 4 57.32 14.86 57.25
CA GLU A 4 57.12 13.80 56.27
C GLU A 4 55.86 12.99 56.62
N ASN A 5 55.20 12.39 55.63
CA ASN A 5 54.59 11.07 55.83
C ASN A 5 54.50 10.31 54.51
N SER A 6 55.31 9.27 54.39
CA SER A 6 55.18 8.21 53.38
C SER A 6 54.08 7.24 53.79
N SER A 7 53.32 6.71 52.83
CA SER A 7 52.80 5.34 52.91
C SER A 7 52.41 4.86 51.52
N ALA A 8 53.05 3.76 51.13
CA ALA A 8 52.77 2.99 49.92
C ALA A 8 51.39 2.33 50.01
N GLY A 9 50.66 2.37 48.90
CA GLY A 9 49.48 1.54 48.65
C GLY A 9 49.64 0.92 47.27
N ASP A 10 49.90 -0.38 47.25
CA ASP A 10 50.09 -1.20 46.05
C ASP A 10 48.73 -1.68 45.48
N ALA A 11 48.66 -1.65 44.14
CA ALA A 11 47.72 -2.32 43.22
C ALA A 11 46.20 -1.96 43.21
N PRO A 12 45.47 -2.18 42.09
CA PRO A 12 45.91 -2.78 40.83
C PRO A 12 45.79 -1.86 39.59
N ALA A 13 46.61 -2.16 38.59
CA ALA A 13 46.52 -1.61 37.25
C ALA A 13 45.13 -1.88 36.65
N SER A 14 44.42 -0.81 36.31
CA SER A 14 43.21 -0.88 35.51
C SER A 14 43.59 -1.36 34.11
N THR A 15 43.28 -2.61 33.79
CA THR A 15 43.31 -3.11 32.41
C THR A 15 42.46 -2.18 31.54
N PRO A 16 42.98 -1.67 30.42
CA PRO A 16 42.18 -0.85 29.51
C PRO A 16 41.02 -1.72 29.01
N ARG A 17 39.80 -1.30 29.34
CA ARG A 17 38.56 -1.93 28.87
C ARG A 17 38.65 -1.97 27.34
N ALA A 18 38.74 -3.18 26.79
CA ALA A 18 38.78 -3.40 25.35
C ALA A 18 37.68 -2.55 24.71
N THR A 19 38.10 -1.63 23.86
CA THR A 19 37.21 -0.76 23.11
C THR A 19 36.21 -1.64 22.38
N GLY A 20 34.93 -1.44 22.69
CA GLY A 20 33.84 -2.21 22.10
C GLY A 20 34.03 -2.28 20.59
N GLN A 21 34.04 -3.49 20.04
CA GLN A 21 34.21 -3.71 18.61
C GLN A 21 33.23 -2.82 17.86
N LYS A 22 33.74 -2.07 16.88
CA LYS A 22 32.90 -1.26 16.01
C LYS A 22 31.92 -2.22 15.33
N SER A 23 30.62 -2.05 15.59
CA SER A 23 29.58 -2.81 14.87
C SER A 23 29.74 -2.51 13.39
N HIS A 24 30.03 -3.53 12.59
CA HIS A 24 30.09 -3.42 11.14
C HIS A 24 28.71 -3.71 10.56
N GLU A 25 28.19 -2.77 9.78
CA GLU A 25 26.96 -2.98 9.03
C GLU A 25 27.19 -4.07 7.98
N LEU A 26 26.57 -5.23 8.17
CA LEU A 26 26.78 -6.40 7.31
C LEU A 26 26.04 -6.28 5.97
N LEU A 27 24.93 -5.56 5.93
CA LEU A 27 24.12 -5.35 4.73
C LEU A 27 23.21 -4.14 4.91
N THR A 28 23.44 -3.08 4.15
CA THR A 28 22.46 -2.01 3.94
C THR A 28 21.55 -2.41 2.78
N CYS A 29 20.27 -2.68 3.06
CA CYS A 29 19.27 -2.86 2.02
C CYS A 29 18.30 -1.68 2.04
N THR A 30 18.48 -0.72 1.14
CA THR A 30 17.49 0.32 0.91
C THR A 30 16.46 -0.22 -0.08
N ILE A 31 15.21 -0.37 0.39
CA ILE A 31 14.11 -0.70 -0.52
C ILE A 31 13.96 0.49 -1.47
N LYS A 32 14.31 0.27 -2.74
CA LYS A 32 14.15 1.28 -3.78
C LYS A 32 12.68 1.64 -3.90
N ALA A 33 12.40 2.91 -4.15
CA ALA A 33 11.06 3.38 -4.48
C ALA A 33 10.51 2.55 -5.66
N PRO A 34 9.41 1.80 -5.48
CA PRO A 34 8.85 1.01 -6.56
C PRO A 34 8.31 1.95 -7.65
N ILE A 35 8.38 1.49 -8.90
CA ILE A 35 7.90 2.27 -10.06
C ILE A 35 6.37 2.27 -10.20
N PHE A 36 5.72 1.29 -9.56
CA PHE A 36 4.27 1.11 -9.58
C PHE A 36 3.71 1.14 -8.15
N SER A 37 2.45 1.53 -8.06
CA SER A 37 1.60 1.31 -6.90
C SER A 37 0.42 0.44 -7.30
N TYR A 38 -0.15 -0.21 -6.31
CA TYR A 38 -1.19 -1.22 -6.46
C TYR A 38 -2.46 -0.73 -5.77
N THR A 39 -3.61 -1.09 -6.35
CA THR A 39 -4.92 -0.76 -5.80
C THR A 39 -5.83 -1.99 -5.82
N HIS A 40 -6.65 -2.11 -4.79
CA HIS A 40 -7.74 -3.08 -4.70
C HIS A 40 -9.05 -2.31 -4.71
N LEU A 41 -9.88 -2.59 -5.71
CA LEU A 41 -11.18 -1.97 -5.87
C LEU A 41 -12.29 -3.02 -5.70
N GLU A 42 -13.45 -2.56 -5.28
CA GLU A 42 -14.68 -3.34 -5.20
C GLU A 42 -15.82 -2.60 -5.91
N LEU A 43 -16.55 -3.29 -6.77
CA LEU A 43 -17.79 -2.82 -7.34
C LEU A 43 -18.90 -2.97 -6.31
N ILE A 44 -19.57 -1.87 -6.00
CA ILE A 44 -20.73 -1.88 -5.11
C ILE A 44 -21.97 -1.47 -5.90
N SER A 45 -23.11 -2.04 -5.55
CA SER A 45 -24.42 -1.63 -6.05
C SER A 45 -25.25 -1.05 -4.91
N GLU A 46 -26.04 -0.03 -5.22
CA GLU A 46 -26.97 0.60 -4.28
C GLU A 46 -28.12 -0.33 -3.86
N SER A 47 -28.45 -1.32 -4.70
CA SER A 47 -29.45 -2.34 -4.38
C SER A 47 -28.78 -3.57 -3.74
N PRO A 48 -29.14 -3.94 -2.49
CA PRO A 48 -28.56 -5.09 -1.81
C PRO A 48 -28.90 -6.41 -2.52
N THR A 49 -30.06 -6.48 -3.18
CA THR A 49 -30.53 -7.67 -3.90
C THR A 49 -29.64 -8.05 -5.08
N THR A 50 -28.94 -7.07 -5.67
CA THR A 50 -28.04 -7.31 -6.80
C THR A 50 -26.59 -7.49 -6.40
N GLN A 51 -26.22 -7.28 -5.13
CA GLN A 51 -24.80 -7.34 -4.71
C GLN A 51 -24.18 -8.73 -4.86
N GLU A 52 -24.92 -9.81 -4.55
CA GLU A 52 -24.36 -11.17 -4.62
C GLU A 52 -24.14 -11.67 -6.06
N ALA A 53 -24.76 -11.03 -7.05
CA ALA A 53 -24.62 -11.37 -8.46
C ALA A 53 -23.69 -10.41 -9.23
N LEU A 54 -22.99 -9.50 -8.54
CA LEU A 54 -22.06 -8.58 -9.21
C LEU A 54 -20.78 -9.32 -9.60
N GLU A 55 -20.59 -9.49 -10.89
CA GLU A 55 -19.33 -9.92 -11.48
C GLU A 55 -18.75 -8.78 -12.31
N LEU A 56 -17.46 -8.50 -12.09
CA LEU A 56 -16.66 -7.64 -12.94
C LEU A 56 -15.97 -8.48 -14.00
N ASP A 57 -15.92 -7.96 -15.22
CA ASP A 57 -15.01 -8.44 -16.25
C ASP A 57 -13.88 -7.42 -16.52
N ASN A 58 -12.83 -7.87 -17.22
CA ASN A 58 -11.67 -7.02 -17.53
C ASN A 58 -12.02 -5.79 -18.38
N LEU A 59 -13.02 -5.91 -19.26
CA LEU A 59 -13.45 -4.83 -20.15
C LEU A 59 -14.20 -3.75 -19.36
N GLN A 60 -15.10 -4.15 -18.46
CA GLN A 60 -15.82 -3.29 -17.53
C GLN A 60 -14.86 -2.56 -16.61
N VAL A 61 -13.91 -3.27 -16.00
CA VAL A 61 -12.87 -2.64 -15.16
C VAL A 61 -12.14 -1.54 -15.94
N ARG A 62 -11.70 -1.84 -17.16
CA ARG A 62 -11.00 -0.84 -18.00
C ARG A 62 -11.91 0.33 -18.37
N SER A 63 -13.16 0.05 -18.74
CA SER A 63 -14.17 1.05 -19.09
C SER A 63 -14.46 1.99 -17.92
N TYR A 64 -14.72 1.45 -16.73
CA TYR A 64 -15.07 2.20 -15.54
C TYR A 64 -13.90 3.03 -15.02
N CYS A 65 -12.70 2.46 -14.95
CA CYS A 65 -11.51 3.21 -14.56
C CYS A 65 -11.21 4.34 -15.54
N ASN A 66 -11.31 4.10 -16.85
CA ASN A 66 -11.09 5.15 -17.84
C ASN A 66 -12.18 6.24 -17.78
N ALA A 67 -13.45 5.88 -17.57
CA ALA A 67 -14.52 6.84 -17.40
C ALA A 67 -14.31 7.72 -16.15
N ALA A 68 -13.92 7.11 -15.02
CA ALA A 68 -13.59 7.82 -13.79
C ALA A 68 -12.43 8.80 -13.99
N LEU A 69 -11.34 8.33 -14.61
CA LEU A 69 -10.15 9.14 -14.88
C LEU A 69 -10.43 10.27 -15.86
N ALA A 70 -11.18 10.01 -16.92
CA ALA A 70 -11.60 11.03 -17.89
C ALA A 70 -12.49 12.09 -17.25
N GLN A 71 -13.44 11.68 -16.39
CA GLN A 71 -14.33 12.59 -15.69
C GLN A 71 -13.55 13.53 -14.74
N PHE A 72 -12.55 12.99 -14.03
CA PHE A 72 -11.83 13.74 -12.99
C PHE A 72 -10.63 14.55 -13.53
N LEU A 73 -9.89 14.01 -14.50
CA LEU A 73 -8.61 14.56 -14.99
C LEU A 73 -8.62 14.85 -16.51
N GLY A 74 -9.74 14.60 -17.20
CA GLY A 74 -9.84 14.78 -18.65
C GLY A 74 -8.92 13.85 -19.44
N ALA A 75 -8.41 14.37 -20.56
CA ALA A 75 -7.54 13.61 -21.47
C ALA A 75 -6.26 13.10 -20.78
N THR A 76 -5.72 13.84 -19.80
CA THR A 76 -4.55 13.43 -19.02
C THR A 76 -4.84 12.17 -18.20
N GLY A 77 -6.03 12.09 -17.59
CA GLY A 77 -6.45 10.90 -16.84
C GLY A 77 -6.52 9.67 -17.72
N SER A 78 -7.12 9.80 -18.90
CA SER A 78 -7.24 8.70 -19.87
C SER A 78 -5.90 8.20 -20.42
N ALA A 79 -4.84 8.99 -20.30
CA ALA A 79 -3.48 8.59 -20.67
C ALA A 79 -2.73 7.85 -19.54
N ILE A 80 -3.28 7.78 -18.32
CA ILE A 80 -2.66 7.05 -17.21
C ILE A 80 -2.69 5.54 -17.54
N PRO A 81 -1.53 4.87 -17.60
CA PRO A 81 -1.49 3.45 -17.91
C PRO A 81 -1.99 2.64 -16.71
N ILE A 82 -3.03 1.83 -16.95
CA ILE A 82 -3.60 0.91 -15.98
C ILE A 82 -3.42 -0.52 -16.49
N ASP A 83 -2.83 -1.35 -15.64
CA ASP A 83 -2.74 -2.79 -15.87
C ASP A 83 -3.61 -3.55 -14.88
N ILE A 84 -4.41 -4.48 -15.41
CA ILE A 84 -5.28 -5.33 -14.62
C ILE A 84 -4.51 -6.59 -14.24
N LEU A 85 -4.37 -6.83 -12.94
CA LEU A 85 -3.62 -7.96 -12.39
C LEU A 85 -4.52 -9.16 -12.14
N LYS A 86 -5.71 -8.89 -11.59
CA LYS A 86 -6.70 -9.91 -11.24
C LYS A 86 -8.08 -9.28 -11.18
N VAL A 87 -9.08 -10.06 -11.56
CA VAL A 87 -10.50 -9.76 -11.34
C VAL A 87 -11.12 -11.02 -10.72
N GLU A 88 -11.87 -10.85 -9.65
CA GLU A 88 -12.55 -11.95 -8.94
C GLU A 88 -13.87 -11.46 -8.36
N GLY A 89 -15.00 -11.97 -8.90
CA GLY A 89 -16.33 -11.49 -8.54
C GLY A 89 -16.44 -9.98 -8.75
N ALA A 90 -16.88 -9.25 -7.72
CA ALA A 90 -16.97 -7.80 -7.71
C ALA A 90 -15.65 -7.07 -7.39
N LYS A 91 -14.52 -7.78 -7.22
CA LYS A 91 -13.23 -7.20 -6.82
C LYS A 91 -12.23 -7.21 -7.96
N CYS A 92 -11.37 -6.19 -8.01
CA CYS A 92 -10.25 -6.17 -8.93
C CYS A 92 -8.97 -5.57 -8.32
N TRP A 93 -7.83 -6.05 -8.82
CA TRP A 93 -6.49 -5.60 -8.44
C TRP A 93 -5.81 -4.99 -9.65
N LEU A 94 -5.32 -3.79 -9.48
CA LEU A 94 -4.74 -2.97 -10.54
C LEU A 94 -3.35 -2.51 -10.11
N ARG A 95 -2.52 -2.19 -11.11
CA ARG A 95 -1.33 -1.37 -10.91
C ARG A 95 -1.40 -0.12 -11.78
N VAL A 96 -0.81 0.95 -11.25
CA VAL A 96 -0.65 2.25 -11.89
C VAL A 96 0.77 2.77 -11.60
N PRO A 97 1.33 3.69 -12.40
CA PRO A 97 2.58 4.34 -12.05
C PRO A 97 2.48 4.99 -10.68
N ARG A 98 3.56 4.92 -9.90
CA ARG A 98 3.53 5.35 -8.50
C ARG A 98 3.10 6.80 -8.32
N GLN A 99 3.57 7.70 -9.20
CA GLN A 99 3.16 9.11 -9.14
C GLN A 99 1.66 9.34 -9.39
N ASP A 100 0.99 8.39 -10.05
CA ASP A 100 -0.40 8.52 -10.47
C ASP A 100 -1.37 7.89 -9.46
N LEU A 101 -0.88 7.25 -8.40
CA LEU A 101 -1.72 6.59 -7.39
C LEU A 101 -2.73 7.55 -6.74
N SER A 102 -2.26 8.72 -6.31
CA SER A 102 -3.10 9.72 -5.64
C SER A 102 -4.21 10.26 -6.56
N PRO A 103 -3.91 10.79 -7.77
CA PRO A 103 -4.95 11.26 -8.67
C PRO A 103 -5.86 10.11 -9.16
N PHE A 104 -5.33 8.89 -9.33
CA PHE A 104 -6.14 7.71 -9.62
C PHE A 104 -7.16 7.42 -8.52
N ALA A 105 -6.72 7.32 -7.26
CA ALA A 105 -7.61 7.03 -6.14
C ALA A 105 -8.68 8.11 -5.95
N ALA A 106 -8.31 9.39 -6.14
CA ALA A 106 -9.25 10.51 -6.14
C ALA A 106 -10.30 10.38 -7.25
N ALA A 107 -9.87 10.06 -8.48
CA ALA A 107 -10.77 9.88 -9.61
C ALA A 107 -11.77 8.75 -9.40
N ILE A 108 -11.31 7.58 -8.90
CA ILE A 108 -12.18 6.44 -8.60
C ILE A 108 -13.19 6.82 -7.51
N THR A 109 -12.75 7.50 -6.46
CA THR A 109 -13.62 7.91 -5.35
C THR A 109 -14.66 8.96 -5.77
N ALA A 110 -14.30 9.87 -6.67
CA ALA A 110 -15.19 10.91 -7.18
C ALA A 110 -16.11 10.42 -8.32
N TRP A 111 -15.91 9.21 -8.82
CA TRP A 111 -16.65 8.70 -9.95
C TRP A 111 -18.12 8.45 -9.61
N ALA A 112 -19.00 8.97 -10.46
CA ALA A 112 -20.44 8.83 -10.25
C ALA A 112 -20.95 7.40 -10.49
N GLY A 113 -20.15 6.49 -11.05
CA GLY A 113 -20.61 5.16 -11.38
C GLY A 113 -21.47 5.09 -12.63
N VAL A 114 -22.05 3.92 -12.85
CA VAL A 114 -22.99 3.66 -13.95
C VAL A 114 -24.35 3.33 -13.38
N SER A 115 -25.40 3.77 -14.07
CA SER A 115 -26.77 3.35 -13.77
C SER A 115 -27.17 2.28 -14.77
N ASP A 116 -27.50 1.09 -14.28
CA ASP A 116 -28.00 -0.02 -15.08
C ASP A 116 -29.33 -0.50 -14.46
N GLN A 117 -30.39 -0.53 -15.26
CA GLN A 117 -31.73 -1.00 -14.85
C GLN A 117 -32.24 -0.39 -13.51
N GLY A 118 -31.97 0.90 -13.31
CA GLY A 118 -32.40 1.63 -12.10
C GLY A 118 -31.56 1.38 -10.86
N SER A 119 -30.52 0.53 -10.93
CA SER A 119 -29.54 0.33 -9.87
C SER A 119 -28.21 1.00 -10.23
N ARG A 120 -27.71 1.86 -9.35
CA ARG A 120 -26.42 2.51 -9.51
C ARG A 120 -25.31 1.57 -9.05
N ARG A 121 -24.26 1.44 -9.86
CA ARG A 121 -23.03 0.70 -9.54
C ARG A 121 -21.87 1.67 -9.51
N VAL A 122 -21.09 1.67 -8.43
CA VAL A 122 -19.91 2.53 -8.28
C VAL A 122 -18.69 1.69 -7.90
N LEU A 123 -17.50 2.16 -8.24
CA LEU A 123 -16.25 1.58 -7.78
C LEU A 123 -15.85 2.19 -6.44
N ARG A 124 -15.47 1.34 -5.48
CA ARG A 124 -14.94 1.74 -4.18
C ARG A 124 -13.48 1.31 -4.07
N VAL A 125 -12.63 2.22 -3.60
CA VAL A 125 -11.25 1.89 -3.22
C VAL A 125 -11.27 1.16 -1.88
N LYS A 126 -10.81 -0.10 -1.86
CA LYS A 126 -10.62 -0.88 -0.62
C LYS A 126 -9.27 -0.60 0.01
N GLN A 127 -8.22 -0.64 -0.82
CA GLN A 127 -6.85 -0.53 -0.36
C GLN A 127 -5.92 -0.02 -1.45
N CYS A 128 -4.89 0.70 -1.05
CA CYS A 128 -3.79 1.16 -1.90
C CYS A 128 -2.46 0.86 -1.21
N SER A 129 -1.44 0.49 -1.97
CA SER A 129 -0.07 0.31 -1.46
C SER A 129 0.96 0.36 -2.57
N ASP A 130 2.18 0.76 -2.23
CA ASP A 130 3.34 0.67 -3.12
C ASP A 130 3.84 -0.77 -3.32
N TYR A 131 3.40 -1.72 -2.48
CA TYR A 131 3.81 -3.12 -2.53
C TYR A 131 2.60 -4.04 -2.65
N LEU A 132 2.60 -4.91 -3.67
CA LEU A 132 1.52 -5.86 -3.92
C LEU A 132 1.25 -6.77 -2.71
N GLY A 133 2.31 -7.24 -2.04
CA GLY A 133 2.19 -8.12 -0.88
C GLY A 133 1.40 -7.51 0.28
N ALA A 134 1.44 -6.18 0.44
CA ALA A 134 0.66 -5.50 1.48
C ALA A 134 -0.85 -5.50 1.20
N ILE A 135 -1.26 -5.66 -0.06
CA ILE A 135 -2.67 -5.70 -0.48
C ILE A 135 -3.20 -7.12 -0.53
N VAL A 136 -2.37 -8.09 -0.93
CA VAL A 136 -2.79 -9.49 -1.02
C VAL A 136 -2.79 -10.16 0.38
N GLY A 137 -1.88 -9.76 1.27
CA GLY A 137 -1.77 -10.36 2.60
C GLY A 137 -2.88 -9.99 3.58
N THR A 138 -3.68 -8.95 3.28
CA THR A 138 -4.81 -8.50 4.10
C THR A 138 -6.09 -9.26 3.77
N ASP A 139 -6.22 -9.81 2.57
CA ASP A 139 -7.40 -10.60 2.18
C ASP A 139 -7.52 -11.85 3.08
N GLY A 140 -8.65 -11.95 3.78
CA GLY A 140 -8.95 -13.07 4.68
C GLY A 140 -8.57 -12.85 6.14
N GLN A 141 -7.87 -11.77 6.48
CA GLN A 141 -7.61 -11.43 7.90
C GLN A 141 -8.91 -11.16 8.67
N ASP A 142 -9.93 -10.60 8.00
CA ASP A 142 -11.25 -10.38 8.59
C ASP A 142 -11.95 -11.68 9.02
N LYS A 143 -11.57 -12.82 8.41
CA LYS A 143 -12.12 -14.14 8.74
C LYS A 143 -11.49 -14.75 10.00
N LEU A 144 -10.33 -14.25 10.44
CA LEU A 144 -9.62 -14.77 11.61
C LEU A 144 -10.39 -14.56 12.92
N TRP A 145 -11.17 -13.47 13.01
CA TRP A 145 -11.91 -13.10 14.21
C TRP A 145 -13.37 -13.57 14.20
N SER A 146 -13.84 -14.14 13.09
CA SER A 146 -15.21 -14.65 12.92
C SER A 146 -15.28 -16.19 12.87
N SER A 147 -14.18 -16.86 13.24
CA SER A 147 -14.08 -18.32 13.37
C SER A 147 -14.47 -18.79 14.76
#